data_AF-A0A4U3A484-F1
#
_entry.id   AF-A0A4U3A484-F1
#
_cell.length_a   1.000
_cell.length_b   1.000
_cell.length_c   1.000
_cell.angle_alpha   90.00
_cell.angle_beta   90.00
_cell.angle_gamma   90.00
#
_symmetry.space_group_name_H-M   'P 1'
#
loop_
_entity.id
_entity.type
_entity.pdbx_description
1 polymer ?
#
loop_
_entity_poly.entity_id
_entity_poly.type
_entity_poly.pdbx_seq_one_letter_code
_entity_poly.pdbx_strand_id
1 'polypeptide(L)'
;MNKGGTMKKLFNACLIIFVLFSQLASFPYNQVRAESLTGNSLFDTVEMKDATNHIIDEALNPKNLIKIGSTIQLEYTWSIKDSQVLHANDTAVLQIPLALKVSKDTQGDLVVDQKHIGQYFVTAKDNKLKLIFNDQVETSKDAKGKIKLETVFNPTLKTGEKSVQIAFPLGTMVHPISVPVQVEDSKEDETKQDTNKQAQDPAAKPVTDNPEQNPAA
;
A
#
# COMPACT_ATOMS: atom_id res chain seq x y z
N MET A 1 -69.32 10.03 -21.65
CA MET A 1 -69.29 8.71 -21.00
C MET A 1 -67.83 8.28 -20.87
N ASN A 2 -67.20 8.55 -19.73
CA ASN A 2 -65.74 8.49 -19.55
C ASN A 2 -65.29 7.12 -19.04
N LYS A 3 -64.17 6.63 -19.59
CA LYS A 3 -63.67 5.25 -19.46
C LYS A 3 -63.20 4.92 -18.04
N GLY A 4 -64.01 4.17 -17.28
CA GLY A 4 -63.60 3.53 -16.02
C GLY A 4 -62.98 2.16 -16.27
N GLY A 5 -61.66 2.10 -16.51
CA GLY A 5 -61.00 0.82 -16.80
C GLY A 5 -59.51 0.71 -16.48
N THR A 6 -58.85 1.80 -16.07
CA THR A 6 -57.38 1.85 -16.00
C THR A 6 -56.83 2.17 -14.61
N MET A 7 -57.66 2.30 -13.58
CA MET A 7 -57.19 2.67 -12.24
C MET A 7 -57.07 1.48 -11.27
N LYS A 8 -57.64 0.31 -11.58
CA LYS A 8 -57.51 -0.90 -10.75
C LYS A 8 -56.28 -1.74 -11.08
N LYS A 9 -55.83 -1.75 -12.35
CA LYS A 9 -54.65 -2.52 -12.79
C LYS A 9 -53.33 -1.89 -12.36
N LEU A 10 -53.27 -0.55 -12.28
CA LEU A 10 -52.09 0.16 -11.77
C LEU A 10 -51.95 0.03 -10.25
N PHE A 11 -53.06 -0.06 -9.51
CA PHE A 11 -53.03 -0.21 -8.05
C PHE A 11 -52.62 -1.62 -7.60
N ASN A 12 -53.10 -2.67 -8.28
CA ASN A 12 -52.71 -4.05 -7.98
C ASN A 12 -51.28 -4.41 -8.41
N ALA A 13 -50.74 -3.78 -9.46
CA ALA A 13 -49.36 -4.01 -9.88
C ALA A 13 -48.34 -3.42 -8.89
N CYS A 14 -48.62 -2.25 -8.31
CA CYS A 14 -47.72 -1.63 -7.32
C CYS A 14 -47.66 -2.41 -6.00
N LEU A 15 -48.76 -3.03 -5.56
CA LEU A 15 -48.78 -3.82 -4.32
C LEU A 15 -47.92 -5.10 -4.43
N ILE A 16 -47.89 -5.75 -5.59
CA ILE A 16 -47.07 -6.96 -5.81
C ILE A 16 -45.57 -6.61 -5.84
N ILE A 17 -45.20 -5.47 -6.42
CA ILE A 17 -43.81 -4.98 -6.45
C ILE A 17 -43.34 -4.58 -5.04
N PHE A 18 -44.21 -3.98 -4.22
CA PHE A 18 -43.87 -3.60 -2.85
C PHE A 18 -43.70 -4.81 -1.91
N VAL A 19 -44.49 -5.88 -2.11
CA VAL A 19 -44.40 -7.12 -1.31
C VAL A 19 -43.15 -7.95 -1.67
N LEU A 20 -42.67 -7.89 -2.92
CA LEU A 20 -41.42 -8.56 -3.31
C LEU A 20 -40.17 -7.85 -2.77
N PHE A 21 -40.25 -6.54 -2.47
CA PHE A 21 -39.14 -5.78 -1.88
C PHE A 21 -39.02 -5.91 -0.36
N SER A 22 -40.12 -6.24 0.35
CA SER A 22 -40.10 -6.35 1.81
C SER A 22 -39.50 -7.66 2.34
N GLN A 23 -39.34 -8.69 1.49
CA GLN A 23 -38.77 -9.98 1.90
C GLN A 23 -37.22 -10.01 1.88
N LEU A 24 -36.55 -8.96 1.40
CA LEU A 24 -35.08 -8.83 1.46
C LEU A 24 -34.58 -8.25 2.80
N ALA A 25 -35.47 -7.87 3.71
CA ALA A 25 -35.13 -7.20 4.97
C ALA A 25 -35.21 -8.11 6.21
N SER A 26 -35.26 -9.43 6.06
CA SER A 26 -35.37 -10.36 7.19
C SER A 26 -34.40 -11.54 7.09
N PHE A 27 -33.11 -11.23 6.94
CA PHE A 27 -32.10 -12.09 7.54
C PHE A 27 -31.82 -11.55 8.94
N PRO A 28 -32.10 -12.31 10.02
CA PRO A 28 -31.54 -12.01 11.33
C PRO A 28 -30.06 -12.39 11.27
N TYR A 29 -29.27 -11.61 10.53
CA TYR A 29 -27.87 -11.52 10.88
C TYR A 29 -27.86 -10.78 12.21
N ASN A 30 -27.68 -11.54 13.29
CA ASN A 30 -27.14 -11.00 14.52
C ASN A 30 -25.74 -10.49 14.20
N GLN A 31 -25.65 -9.35 13.51
CA GLN A 31 -24.47 -8.52 13.61
C GLN A 31 -24.51 -8.01 15.03
N VAL A 32 -23.71 -8.65 15.89
CA VAL A 32 -23.16 -7.96 17.05
C VAL A 32 -22.59 -6.67 16.47
N ARG A 33 -23.28 -5.56 16.75
CA ARG A 33 -22.83 -4.23 16.37
C ARG A 33 -21.62 -3.95 17.26
N ALA A 34 -20.46 -4.46 16.87
CA ALA A 34 -19.22 -3.82 17.24
C ALA A 34 -19.30 -2.46 16.55
N GLU A 35 -19.57 -1.41 17.32
CA GLU A 35 -19.37 -0.06 16.85
C GLU A 35 -17.86 0.03 16.55
N SER A 36 -17.51 -0.04 15.27
CA SER A 36 -16.21 0.46 14.85
C SER A 36 -16.12 1.88 15.39
N LEU A 37 -15.00 2.24 16.01
CA LEU A 37 -14.75 3.60 16.50
C LEU A 37 -14.72 4.57 15.31
N THR A 38 -15.90 4.91 14.78
CA THR A 38 -16.09 5.79 13.63
C THR A 38 -15.95 7.22 14.13
N GLY A 39 -14.75 7.79 13.99
CA GLY A 39 -14.46 9.19 14.31
C GLY A 39 -13.28 9.39 15.27
N ASN A 40 -12.92 8.37 16.07
CA ASN A 40 -11.80 8.44 17.00
C ASN A 40 -10.64 7.60 16.46
N SER A 41 -9.62 8.26 15.91
CA SER A 41 -8.43 7.55 15.46
C SER A 41 -7.64 7.03 16.67
N LEU A 42 -7.31 5.74 16.65
CA LEU A 42 -6.33 5.14 17.55
C LEU A 42 -4.94 5.08 16.94
N PHE A 43 -4.80 5.25 15.63
CA PHE A 43 -3.52 5.15 14.93
C PHE A 43 -2.89 6.53 14.82
N ASP A 44 -1.68 6.68 15.35
CA ASP A 44 -1.01 7.98 15.45
C ASP A 44 -0.04 8.21 14.29
N THR A 45 0.84 7.24 14.04
CA THR A 45 1.86 7.32 12.99
C THR A 45 2.03 5.98 12.29
N VAL A 46 2.64 6.04 11.11
CA VAL A 46 3.13 4.88 10.37
C VAL A 46 4.53 5.20 9.84
N GLU A 47 5.41 4.23 9.93
CA GLU A 47 6.74 4.27 9.31
C GLU A 47 6.90 3.09 8.35
N MET A 48 7.53 3.34 7.21
CA MET A 48 7.89 2.32 6.24
C MET A 48 9.38 2.04 6.30
N LYS A 49 9.76 0.76 6.32
CA LYS A 49 11.15 0.31 6.26
C LYS A 49 11.34 -0.78 5.21
N ASP A 50 12.50 -0.79 4.58
CA ASP A 50 12.90 -1.91 3.71
C ASP A 50 13.37 -3.13 4.52
N ALA A 51 13.79 -4.18 3.81
CA ALA A 51 14.33 -5.40 4.42
C ALA A 51 15.65 -5.18 5.20
N THR A 52 16.34 -4.06 4.98
CA THR A 52 17.57 -3.67 5.68
C THR A 52 17.32 -2.68 6.82
N ASN A 53 16.06 -2.43 7.18
CA ASN A 53 15.61 -1.48 8.21
C ASN A 53 15.89 0.00 7.89
N HIS A 54 16.18 0.37 6.63
CA HIS A 54 16.25 1.78 6.27
C HIS A 54 14.85 2.33 6.05
N ILE A 55 14.62 3.57 6.50
CA ILE A 55 13.36 4.28 6.32
C ILE A 55 13.11 4.50 4.83
N ILE A 56 11.87 4.27 4.42
CA ILE A 56 11.37 4.54 3.08
C ILE A 56 10.53 5.81 3.16
N ASP A 57 11.16 6.92 2.80
CA ASP A 57 10.52 8.21 2.55
C ASP A 57 11.51 8.99 1.69
N GLU A 58 11.11 9.44 0.51
CA GLU A 58 11.95 10.20 -0.42
C GLU A 58 12.54 11.46 0.22
N ALA A 59 11.79 12.12 1.11
CA ALA A 59 12.27 13.34 1.77
C ALA A 59 13.43 13.04 2.74
N LEU A 60 13.47 11.84 3.31
CA LEU A 60 14.48 11.42 4.29
C LEU A 60 15.60 10.60 3.66
N ASN A 61 15.27 9.74 2.69
CA ASN A 61 16.16 8.76 2.06
C ASN A 61 15.90 8.67 0.55
N PRO A 62 16.18 9.73 -0.24
CA PRO A 62 15.87 9.78 -1.67
C PRO A 62 16.62 8.74 -2.53
N LYS A 63 17.71 8.18 -2.00
CA LYS A 63 18.52 7.15 -2.68
C LYS A 63 18.09 5.72 -2.35
N ASN A 64 17.14 5.54 -1.42
CA ASN A 64 16.65 4.22 -1.07
C ASN A 64 15.60 3.75 -2.07
N LEU A 65 16.03 3.43 -3.29
CA LEU A 65 15.14 3.08 -4.39
C LEU A 65 14.49 1.72 -4.15
N ILE A 66 13.16 1.67 -4.16
CA ILE A 66 12.38 0.47 -3.86
C ILE A 66 11.91 -0.20 -5.16
N LYS A 67 12.14 -1.51 -5.28
CA LYS A 67 11.66 -2.31 -6.40
C LYS A 67 10.23 -2.82 -6.15
N ILE A 68 9.38 -2.85 -7.17
CA ILE A 68 8.08 -3.55 -7.10
C ILE A 68 8.31 -5.02 -6.71
N GLY A 69 7.47 -5.53 -5.80
CA GLY A 69 7.57 -6.86 -5.24
C GLY A 69 8.45 -6.95 -3.99
N SER A 70 9.12 -5.87 -3.59
CA SER A 70 9.94 -5.85 -2.37
C SER A 70 9.08 -6.00 -1.11
N THR A 71 9.62 -6.70 -0.11
CA THR A 71 9.02 -6.75 1.22
C THR A 71 9.26 -5.42 1.94
N ILE A 72 8.17 -4.83 2.43
CA ILE A 72 8.15 -3.60 3.21
C ILE A 72 7.64 -3.88 4.60
N GLN A 73 8.38 -3.45 5.61
CA GLN A 73 7.96 -3.46 7.00
C GLN A 73 7.19 -2.18 7.30
N LEU A 74 5.96 -2.33 7.79
CA LEU A 74 5.18 -1.23 8.34
C LEU A 74 5.25 -1.27 9.87
N GLU A 75 5.54 -0.13 10.49
CA GLU A 75 5.46 0.06 11.93
C GLU A 75 4.40 1.13 12.22
N TYR A 76 3.23 0.71 12.70
CA TYR A 76 2.18 1.60 13.16
C TYR A 76 2.35 1.88 14.65
N THR A 77 2.20 3.13 15.05
CA THR A 77 1.98 3.48 16.47
C THR A 77 0.50 3.70 16.71
N TRP A 78 0.04 3.31 17.89
CA TRP A 78 -1.33 3.54 18.31
C TRP A 78 -1.39 4.04 19.76
N SER A 79 -2.42 4.79 20.09
CA SER A 79 -2.72 5.20 21.46
C SER A 79 -4.22 5.40 21.72
N ILE A 80 -4.64 5.09 22.95
CA ILE A 80 -5.92 5.48 23.51
C ILE A 80 -5.73 6.88 24.10
N LYS A 81 -6.36 7.90 23.50
CA LYS A 81 -6.27 9.28 24.01
C LYS A 81 -7.03 9.40 25.33
N ASP A 82 -6.57 10.27 26.23
CA ASP A 82 -7.22 10.61 27.51
C ASP A 82 -8.75 10.79 27.44
N SER A 83 -9.26 11.40 26.36
CA SER A 83 -10.68 11.67 26.16
C SER A 83 -11.48 10.48 25.64
N GLN A 84 -10.82 9.40 25.21
CA GLN A 84 -11.46 8.21 24.68
C GLN A 84 -11.69 7.19 25.80
N VAL A 85 -12.92 6.72 25.90
CA VAL A 85 -13.31 5.60 26.76
C VAL A 85 -13.57 4.42 25.84
N LEU A 86 -12.79 3.36 25.98
CA LEU A 86 -12.97 2.10 25.26
C LEU A 86 -13.56 1.05 26.19
N HIS A 87 -14.37 0.18 25.60
CA HIS A 87 -15.01 -0.95 26.25
C HIS A 87 -14.58 -2.28 25.62
N ALA A 88 -14.88 -3.37 26.32
CA ALA A 88 -14.67 -4.70 25.78
C ALA A 88 -15.43 -4.88 24.45
N ASN A 89 -14.75 -5.50 23.48
CA ASN A 89 -15.21 -5.72 22.10
C ASN A 89 -15.30 -4.48 21.22
N ASP A 90 -14.89 -3.30 21.69
CA ASP A 90 -14.67 -2.16 20.81
C ASP A 90 -13.62 -2.51 19.76
N THR A 91 -13.80 -1.97 18.56
CA THR A 91 -12.92 -2.26 17.44
C THR A 91 -12.43 -1.00 16.74
N ALA A 92 -11.18 -1.03 16.32
CA ALA A 92 -10.62 -0.06 15.39
C ALA A 92 -10.14 -0.78 14.14
N VAL A 93 -10.44 -0.23 12.97
CA VAL A 93 -10.05 -0.82 11.69
C VAL A 93 -9.29 0.23 10.88
N LEU A 94 -8.14 -0.16 10.36
CA LEU A 94 -7.33 0.61 9.43
C LEU A 94 -7.19 -0.16 8.12
N GLN A 95 -7.45 0.52 7.01
CA GLN A 95 -7.18 0.00 5.68
C GLN A 95 -5.71 0.22 5.36
N ILE A 96 -4.98 -0.85 5.08
CA ILE A 96 -3.62 -0.75 4.55
C ILE A 96 -3.75 -0.31 3.08
N PRO A 97 -2.99 0.70 2.62
CA PRO A 97 -3.09 1.19 1.24
C PRO A 97 -2.82 0.09 0.21
N LEU A 98 -3.55 0.09 -0.92
CA LEU A 98 -3.48 -0.99 -1.92
C LEU A 98 -2.14 -1.10 -2.64
N ALA A 99 -1.31 -0.05 -2.60
CA ALA A 99 0.09 -0.10 -3.05
C ALA A 99 0.96 -1.04 -2.19
N LEU A 100 0.42 -1.55 -1.06
CA LEU A 100 1.08 -2.45 -0.13
C LEU A 100 0.16 -3.65 0.10
N LYS A 101 0.58 -4.82 -0.36
CA LYS A 101 -0.20 -6.06 -0.27
C LYS A 101 0.20 -6.87 0.96
N VAL A 102 -0.75 -7.11 1.85
CA VAL A 102 -0.60 -8.11 2.91
C VAL A 102 -0.62 -9.50 2.28
N SER A 103 0.42 -10.30 2.55
CA SER A 103 0.59 -11.62 1.92
C SER A 103 0.03 -12.78 2.74
N LYS A 104 -0.14 -12.60 4.05
CA LYS A 104 -0.64 -13.63 4.97
C LYS A 104 -1.45 -12.99 6.09
N ASP A 105 -2.42 -13.74 6.59
CA ASP A 105 -3.11 -13.35 7.81
C ASP A 105 -2.13 -13.41 8.98
N THR A 106 -2.26 -12.48 9.92
CA THR A 106 -1.41 -12.43 11.13
C THR A 106 -2.23 -11.93 12.30
N GLN A 107 -1.91 -12.42 13.50
CA GLN A 107 -2.55 -12.03 14.73
C GLN A 107 -1.49 -11.81 15.79
N GLY A 108 -1.76 -10.90 16.73
CA GLY A 108 -0.93 -10.73 17.91
C GLY A 108 -1.64 -9.97 19.01
N ASP A 109 -1.01 -9.94 20.16
CA ASP A 109 -1.56 -9.35 21.37
C ASP A 109 -1.28 -7.85 21.45
N LEU A 110 -2.25 -7.11 21.99
CA LEU A 110 -2.06 -5.75 22.47
C LEU A 110 -1.70 -5.83 23.95
N VAL A 111 -0.41 -5.63 24.26
CA VAL A 111 0.11 -5.70 25.63
C VAL A 111 0.64 -4.33 26.04
N VAL A 112 0.13 -3.81 27.16
CA VAL A 112 0.58 -2.55 27.78
C VAL A 112 0.82 -2.82 29.25
N ASP A 113 1.98 -2.43 29.79
CA ASP A 113 2.36 -2.67 31.19
C ASP A 113 2.14 -4.12 31.64
N GLN A 114 2.56 -5.07 30.80
CA GLN A 114 2.38 -6.53 31.00
C GLN A 114 0.92 -7.02 31.02
N LYS A 115 -0.04 -6.13 30.76
CA LYS A 115 -1.47 -6.42 30.71
C LYS A 115 -1.91 -6.64 29.26
N HIS A 116 -2.55 -7.78 29.01
CA HIS A 116 -3.16 -8.09 27.72
C HIS A 116 -4.51 -7.37 27.61
N ILE A 117 -4.58 -6.31 26.80
CA ILE A 117 -5.76 -5.43 26.68
C ILE A 117 -6.58 -5.68 25.41
N GLY A 118 -6.18 -6.63 24.59
CA GLY A 118 -6.83 -6.92 23.32
C GLY A 118 -5.90 -7.59 22.32
N GLN A 119 -6.36 -7.74 21.09
CA GLN A 119 -5.62 -8.38 20.01
C GLN A 119 -5.73 -7.57 18.73
N TYR A 120 -4.73 -7.68 17.87
CA TYR A 120 -4.79 -7.20 16.51
C TYR A 120 -4.83 -8.35 15.50
N PHE A 121 -5.47 -8.10 14.37
CA PHE A 121 -5.63 -9.00 13.25
C PHE A 121 -5.27 -8.27 11.97
N VAL A 122 -4.38 -8.84 11.18
CA VAL A 122 -4.07 -8.40 9.82
C VAL A 122 -4.65 -9.43 8.88
N THR A 123 -5.54 -9.03 7.97
CA THR A 123 -6.15 -9.93 6.97
C THR A 123 -5.66 -9.61 5.57
N ALA A 124 -5.10 -10.62 4.90
CA ALA A 124 -4.56 -10.53 3.54
C ALA A 124 -5.67 -10.30 2.50
N LYS A 125 -6.81 -10.98 2.67
CA LYS A 125 -7.94 -10.89 1.74
C LYS A 125 -8.49 -9.46 1.62
N ASP A 126 -8.57 -8.74 2.74
CA ASP A 126 -9.20 -7.42 2.81
C ASP A 126 -8.17 -6.29 2.95
N ASN A 127 -6.88 -6.63 3.10
CA ASN A 127 -5.77 -5.70 3.31
C ASN A 127 -5.99 -4.78 4.52
N LYS A 128 -6.50 -5.31 5.63
CA LYS A 128 -6.92 -4.54 6.81
C LYS A 128 -6.15 -4.94 8.06
N LEU A 129 -5.90 -3.95 8.90
CA LEU A 129 -5.48 -4.11 10.29
C LEU A 129 -6.68 -3.79 11.19
N LYS A 130 -7.07 -4.73 12.06
CA LYS A 130 -8.18 -4.59 13.00
C LYS A 130 -7.69 -4.83 14.41
N LEU A 131 -8.02 -3.93 15.34
CA LEU A 131 -7.83 -4.12 16.77
C LEU A 131 -9.18 -4.50 17.40
N ILE A 132 -9.14 -5.39 18.39
CA ILE A 132 -10.28 -5.77 19.23
C ILE A 132 -9.83 -5.71 20.68
N PHE A 133 -10.49 -4.89 21.48
CA PHE A 133 -10.17 -4.73 22.89
C PHE A 133 -10.93 -5.74 23.76
N ASN A 134 -10.35 -6.14 24.89
CA ASN A 134 -11.03 -6.95 25.91
C ASN A 134 -11.41 -6.07 27.12
N ASP A 135 -11.93 -6.68 28.19
CA ASP A 135 -12.34 -5.99 29.42
C ASP A 135 -11.21 -5.24 30.14
N GLN A 136 -9.96 -5.67 29.94
CA GLN A 136 -8.80 -5.06 30.56
C GLN A 136 -8.56 -3.61 30.08
N VAL A 137 -9.07 -3.24 28.90
CA VAL A 137 -8.91 -1.90 28.31
C VAL A 137 -9.53 -0.78 29.15
N GLU A 138 -10.59 -1.07 29.91
CA GLU A 138 -11.34 -0.06 30.67
C GLU A 138 -10.51 0.60 31.78
N THR A 139 -9.42 -0.07 32.17
CA THR A 139 -8.46 0.40 33.19
C THR A 139 -7.13 0.89 32.59
N SER A 140 -7.01 0.89 31.27
CA SER A 140 -5.76 1.17 30.53
C SER A 140 -5.84 2.50 29.79
N LYS A 141 -6.05 3.59 30.53
CA LYS A 141 -5.96 4.95 30.00
C LYS A 141 -4.55 5.23 29.49
N ASP A 142 -4.43 6.04 28.44
CA ASP A 142 -3.15 6.38 27.77
C ASP A 142 -2.34 5.18 27.26
N ALA A 143 -2.98 4.02 27.13
CA ALA A 143 -2.37 2.84 26.56
C ALA A 143 -1.87 3.16 25.15
N LYS A 144 -0.63 2.77 24.88
CA LYS A 144 0.03 2.99 23.60
C LYS A 144 0.90 1.80 23.24
N GLY A 145 1.08 1.59 21.94
CA GLY A 145 1.87 0.48 21.46
C GLY A 145 2.30 0.63 20.02
N LYS A 146 2.97 -0.43 19.55
CA LYS A 146 3.46 -0.54 18.18
C LYS A 146 2.99 -1.85 17.57
N ILE A 147 2.60 -1.81 16.30
CA ILE A 147 2.25 -2.99 15.51
C ILE A 147 3.17 -3.02 14.30
N LYS A 148 3.89 -4.13 14.15
CA LYS A 148 4.78 -4.38 13.02
C LYS A 148 4.16 -5.44 12.13
N LEU A 149 4.14 -5.19 10.83
CA LEU A 149 3.70 -6.17 9.85
C LEU A 149 4.45 -6.02 8.53
N GLU A 150 4.57 -7.13 7.82
CA GLU A 150 5.22 -7.19 6.51
C GLU A 150 4.17 -7.11 5.39
N THR A 151 4.49 -6.32 4.38
CA THR A 151 3.69 -6.18 3.16
C THR A 151 4.59 -6.31 1.93
N VAL A 152 3.99 -6.50 0.76
CA VAL A 152 4.68 -6.50 -0.52
C VAL A 152 4.35 -5.20 -1.25
N PHE A 153 5.37 -4.45 -1.63
CA PHE A 153 5.20 -3.23 -2.42
C PHE A 153 4.69 -3.57 -3.82
N ASN A 154 3.47 -3.12 -4.13
CA ASN A 154 2.79 -3.41 -5.39
C ASN A 154 1.98 -2.19 -5.86
N PRO A 155 2.64 -1.05 -6.12
CA PRO A 155 1.97 0.13 -6.65
C PRO A 155 1.56 -0.06 -8.12
N THR A 156 0.63 0.77 -8.57
CA THR A 156 0.44 1.02 -10.00
C THR A 156 1.36 2.15 -10.42
N LEU A 157 2.37 1.88 -11.26
CA LEU A 157 3.27 2.89 -11.80
C LEU A 157 2.86 3.33 -13.20
N LYS A 158 3.02 4.62 -13.50
CA LYS A 158 3.03 5.13 -14.87
C LYS A 158 4.45 5.05 -15.44
N THR A 159 4.55 4.96 -16.77
CA THR A 159 5.85 4.97 -17.46
C THR A 159 6.66 6.21 -17.08
N GLY A 160 7.89 6.01 -16.62
CA GLY A 160 8.81 7.08 -16.23
C GLY A 160 8.58 7.67 -14.83
N GLU A 161 7.63 7.14 -14.06
CA GLU A 161 7.41 7.56 -12.67
C GLU A 161 8.57 7.11 -11.78
N LYS A 162 9.15 8.06 -11.04
CA LYS A 162 10.34 7.83 -10.18
C LYS A 162 9.99 7.70 -8.70
N SER A 163 8.79 8.10 -8.30
CA SER A 163 8.33 8.03 -6.92
C SER A 163 6.81 7.83 -6.88
N VAL A 164 6.33 7.12 -5.85
CA VAL A 164 4.90 6.87 -5.61
C VAL A 164 4.48 7.49 -4.29
N GLN A 165 3.40 8.26 -4.32
CA GLN A 165 2.78 8.76 -3.09
C GLN A 165 1.81 7.73 -2.53
N ILE A 166 2.04 7.26 -1.31
CA ILE A 166 1.15 6.37 -0.59
C ILE A 166 0.46 7.14 0.55
N ALA A 167 -0.87 7.21 0.49
CA ALA A 167 -1.68 7.86 1.51
C ALA A 167 -2.16 6.85 2.56
N PHE A 168 -1.71 6.99 3.80
CA PHE A 168 -2.12 6.14 4.93
C PHE A 168 -3.29 6.76 5.70
N PRO A 169 -4.46 6.11 5.75
CA PRO A 169 -5.62 6.60 6.48
C PRO A 169 -5.51 6.27 7.97
N LEU A 170 -4.92 7.17 8.75
CA LEU A 170 -4.77 7.04 10.21
C LEU A 170 -6.00 7.64 10.92
N GLY A 171 -7.19 7.16 10.54
CA GLY A 171 -8.48 7.67 11.03
C GLY A 171 -8.88 9.00 10.38
N THR A 172 -8.93 10.09 11.17
CA THR A 172 -9.28 11.43 10.66
C THR A 172 -8.12 12.13 9.95
N MET A 173 -6.90 11.60 10.09
CA MET A 173 -5.71 12.09 9.42
C MET A 173 -5.32 11.17 8.26
N VAL A 174 -4.80 11.76 7.19
CA VAL A 174 -4.12 11.04 6.11
C VAL A 174 -2.64 11.39 6.16
N HIS A 175 -1.77 10.40 6.31
CA HIS A 175 -0.32 10.58 6.31
C HIS A 175 0.26 10.14 4.96
N PRO A 176 0.85 11.05 4.16
CA PRO A 176 1.50 10.69 2.90
C PRO A 176 2.94 10.22 3.13
N ILE A 177 3.37 9.17 2.43
CA ILE A 177 4.77 8.77 2.31
C ILE A 177 5.12 8.69 0.82
N SER A 178 6.19 9.39 0.40
CA SER A 178 6.73 9.30 -0.95
C SER A 178 7.74 8.16 -1.02
N VAL A 179 7.50 7.17 -1.88
CA VAL A 179 8.38 6.01 -2.06
C VAL A 179 9.18 6.21 -3.35
N PRO A 180 10.49 6.45 -3.30
CA PRO A 180 11.30 6.49 -4.52
C PRO A 180 11.43 5.08 -5.08
N VAL A 181 11.16 4.91 -6.37
CA VAL A 181 11.09 3.59 -7.02
C VAL A 181 12.27 3.35 -7.96
N GLN A 182 12.70 2.09 -8.03
CA GLN A 182 13.61 1.64 -9.09
C GLN A 182 12.81 1.56 -10.40
N VAL A 183 13.17 2.40 -11.37
CA VAL A 183 12.62 2.29 -12.72
C VAL A 183 13.22 1.04 -13.36
N GLU A 184 12.37 0.09 -13.74
CA GLU A 184 12.84 -1.02 -14.58
C GLU A 184 13.04 -0.46 -16.01
N ASP A 185 14.31 -0.20 -16.35
CA ASP A 185 14.68 0.09 -17.73
C ASP A 185 14.26 -1.12 -18.58
N SER A 186 13.28 -0.89 -19.45
CA SER A 186 12.78 -1.90 -20.38
C SER A 186 13.89 -2.23 -21.37
N LYS A 187 14.67 -3.29 -21.08
CA LYS A 187 15.66 -3.94 -21.94
C LYS A 187 16.59 -2.99 -22.72
N GLU A 188 17.85 -2.93 -22.30
CA GLU A 188 18.94 -2.69 -23.24
C GLU A 188 18.85 -3.73 -24.37
N ASP A 189 18.53 -3.24 -25.56
CA ASP A 189 18.75 -3.95 -26.82
C ASP A 189 20.27 -4.02 -27.01
N GLU A 190 20.91 -5.05 -26.44
CA GLU A 190 22.29 -5.41 -26.78
C GLU A 190 22.33 -5.98 -28.21
N THR A 191 22.09 -5.14 -29.21
CA THR A 191 22.61 -5.35 -30.55
C THR A 191 23.95 -4.63 -30.64
N LYS A 192 25.00 -5.20 -30.03
CA LYS A 192 26.38 -4.82 -30.35
C LYS A 192 26.71 -5.29 -31.76
N GLN A 193 26.42 -4.44 -32.73
CA GLN A 193 26.93 -4.58 -34.09
C GLN A 193 28.41 -4.18 -34.08
N ASP A 194 29.26 -5.19 -33.98
CA ASP A 194 30.70 -5.08 -34.19
C ASP A 194 30.94 -4.71 -35.66
N THR A 195 31.28 -3.46 -35.94
CA THR A 195 31.88 -3.07 -37.23
C THR A 195 32.81 -1.88 -37.01
N ASN A 196 33.98 -2.15 -36.44
CA ASN A 196 35.11 -1.24 -36.55
C ASN A 196 35.72 -1.41 -37.96
N LYS A 197 35.14 -0.72 -38.95
CA LYS A 197 35.81 -0.43 -40.22
C LYS A 197 36.68 0.80 -40.02
N GLN A 198 37.97 0.58 -39.85
CA GLN A 198 38.97 1.64 -39.92
C GLN A 198 39.10 2.10 -41.38
N ALA A 199 38.63 3.31 -41.65
CA ALA A 199 38.97 4.08 -42.84
C ALA A 199 39.34 5.50 -42.37
N GLN A 200 40.64 5.78 -42.35
CA GLN A 200 41.17 7.14 -42.37
C GLN A 200 41.90 7.29 -43.70
N ASP A 201 41.40 8.23 -44.51
CA ASP A 201 42.00 8.73 -45.74
C ASP A 201 42.68 10.10 -45.45
N PRO A 202 43.32 10.80 -46.41
CA PRO A 202 44.76 10.81 -46.63
C PRO A 202 45.36 12.22 -46.42
N ALA A 203 46.69 12.36 -46.34
CA ALA A 203 47.46 13.42 -47.01
C ALA A 203 48.92 13.49 -46.55
N ALA A 204 49.76 13.92 -47.50
CA ALA A 204 51.14 14.44 -47.37
C ALA A 204 52.30 13.42 -47.39
N LYS A 205 52.75 13.12 -48.62
CA LYS A 205 54.17 12.98 -49.02
C LYS A 205 54.76 14.40 -49.25
N PRO A 206 56.10 14.65 -49.36
CA PRO A 206 57.21 13.68 -49.55
C PRO A 206 58.57 14.02 -48.85
N VAL A 207 59.57 13.13 -49.12
CA VAL A 207 61.06 13.25 -49.04
C VAL A 207 61.68 13.35 -47.62
N THR A 208 62.80 12.71 -47.23
CA THR A 208 63.98 12.12 -47.90
C THR A 208 64.68 11.22 -46.86
N ASP A 209 65.14 10.02 -47.22
CA ASP A 209 66.55 9.64 -47.08
C ASP A 209 66.82 8.19 -47.54
N ASN A 210 67.98 8.07 -48.16
CA ASN A 210 68.46 7.04 -49.07
C ASN A 210 69.23 5.93 -48.32
N PRO A 211 69.06 4.63 -48.61
CA PRO A 211 69.98 3.61 -48.11
C PRO A 211 71.15 3.38 -49.08
N GLU A 212 72.35 3.50 -48.52
CA GLU A 212 73.61 2.78 -48.79
C GLU A 212 73.91 2.18 -50.19
N GLN A 213 74.99 2.69 -50.76
CA GLN A 213 75.99 2.05 -51.64
C GLN A 213 76.31 0.59 -51.22
N ASN A 214 76.77 -0.37 -52.03
CA ASN A 214 77.24 -0.47 -53.42
C ASN A 214 77.22 -2.00 -53.80
N PRO A 215 77.39 -2.39 -55.09
CA PRO A 215 77.13 -3.73 -55.60
C PRO A 215 78.39 -4.59 -55.82
N ALA A 216 78.12 -5.78 -56.38
CA ALA A 216 78.94 -6.60 -57.27
C ALA A 216 80.05 -7.50 -56.67
N ALA A 217 79.82 -8.81 -56.74
CA ALA A 217 80.50 -9.73 -57.68
C ALA A 217 79.83 -11.11 -57.61
#